data_AF-A0A7Z0PTB7-F1
#
_entry.id   AF-A0A7Z0PTB7-F1
#
_cell.length_a   1.000
_cell.length_b   1.000
_cell.length_c   1.000
_cell.angle_alpha   90.00
_cell.angle_beta   90.00
_cell.angle_gamma   90.00
#
_symmetry.space_group_name_H-M   'P 1'
#
loop_
_entity.id
_entity.type
_entity.pdbx_description
1 polymer ?
#
loop_
_entity_poly.entity_id
_entity_poly.type
_entity_poly.pdbx_seq_one_letter_code
_entity_poly.pdbx_strand_id
1 'polypeptide(L)' 'MTDVYRFIEAEKTTFGAALLCQLLNVARSSFYAWAEAARRRRQQADDAPLCPAGSA' A
#
# COMPACT_ATOMS: atom_id res chain seq x y z
N MET A 1 1.59 5.06 -12.79
CA MET A 1 0.44 5.27 -11.86
C MET A 1 0.76 4.85 -10.42
N THR A 2 1.48 3.75 -10.20
CA THR A 2 1.83 3.24 -8.86
C THR A 2 2.66 4.20 -7.99
N ASP A 3 3.53 5.02 -8.60
CA ASP A 3 4.31 6.04 -7.89
C ASP A 3 3.46 7.10 -7.21
N VAL A 4 2.41 7.59 -7.89
CA VAL A 4 1.47 8.56 -7.32
C VAL A 4 0.77 7.97 -6.09
N TYR A 5 0.34 6.70 -6.17
CA TYR A 5 -0.28 6.04 -5.02
C TYR A 5 0.69 5.76 -3.88
N ARG A 6 1.97 5.43 -4.17
CA ARG A 6 3.02 5.30 -3.16
C ARG A 6 3.29 6.62 -2.45
N PHE A 7 3.35 7.72 -3.21
CA PHE A 7 3.51 9.06 -2.64
C PHE A 7 2.33 9.41 -1.72
N ILE A 8 1.09 9.19 -2.18
CA ILE A 8 -0.10 9.40 -1.33
C ILE A 8 -0.02 8.53 -0.07
N GLU A 9 0.39 7.27 -0.17
CA GLU A 9 0.47 6.38 0.98
C GLU A 9 1.55 6.77 1.99
N ALA A 10 2.66 7.35 1.54
CA ALA A 10 3.72 7.86 2.40
C ALA A 10 3.32 9.16 3.10
N GLU A 11 2.66 10.07 2.36
CA GLU A 11 2.37 11.43 2.82
C GLU A 11 0.99 11.59 3.48
N LYS A 12 0.09 10.62 3.33
CA LYS A 12 -1.28 10.70 3.88
C LYS A 12 -1.32 10.88 5.40
N THR A 13 -0.27 10.48 6.13
CA THR A 13 -0.18 10.63 7.58
C THR A 13 0.05 12.09 7.98
N THR A 14 0.70 12.87 7.12
CA THR A 14 1.04 14.29 7.34
C THR A 14 -0.06 15.22 6.82
N PHE A 15 -0.56 14.97 5.60
CA PHE A 15 -1.45 15.90 4.88
C PHE A 15 -2.89 15.37 4.71
N GLY A 16 -3.13 14.09 5.00
CA GLY A 16 -4.41 13.43 4.78
C GLY A 16 -4.61 12.95 3.34
N ALA A 17 -5.10 11.72 3.20
CA ALA A 17 -5.30 11.09 1.89
C ALA A 17 -6.28 11.86 0.98
N ALA A 18 -7.31 12.49 1.55
CA ALA A 18 -8.31 13.23 0.78
C ALA A 18 -7.73 14.47 0.09
N LEU A 19 -6.88 15.22 0.79
CA LEU A 19 -6.20 16.40 0.25
C LEU A 19 -5.25 16.00 -0.89
N LEU A 20 -4.43 14.97 -0.66
CA LEU A 20 -3.49 14.47 -1.65
C LEU A 20 -4.18 13.91 -2.90
N CYS A 21 -5.28 13.16 -2.74
CA CYS A 21 -6.08 12.68 -3.87
C CYS A 21 -6.63 13.83 -4.71
N GLN A 22 -7.10 14.90 -4.07
CA GLN A 22 -7.63 16.07 -4.77
C GLN A 22 -6.53 16.86 -5.49
N LEU A 23 -5.38 17.06 -4.84
CA LEU A 23 -4.24 17.79 -5.42
C LEU A 23 -3.65 17.07 -6.64
N LEU A 24 -3.58 15.74 -6.58
CA LEU A 24 -3.01 14.91 -7.65
C LEU A 24 -4.07 14.49 -8.70
N ASN A 25 -5.31 14.96 -8.55
CA ASN A 25 -6.45 14.65 -9.41
C ASN A 25 -6.71 13.13 -9.57
N VAL A 26 -6.65 12.41 -8.45
CA VAL A 26 -6.82 10.96 -8.38
C VAL A 26 -8.10 10.61 -7.64
N ALA A 27 -8.87 9.65 -8.17
CA ALA A 27 -10.04 9.14 -7.48
C ALA A 27 -9.64 8.42 -6.17
N ARG A 28 -10.28 8.81 -5.06
CA ARG A 28 -10.11 8.15 -3.74
C ARG A 28 -10.37 6.65 -3.81
N SER A 29 -11.38 6.23 -4.57
CA SER A 29 -11.73 4.83 -4.76
C SER A 29 -10.59 4.02 -5.37
N SER A 30 -9.97 4.53 -6.45
CA SER A 30 -8.82 3.88 -7.09
C SER A 30 -7.61 3.80 -6.16
N PHE A 31 -7.36 4.85 -5.36
CA PHE A 31 -6.29 4.83 -4.36
C PHE A 31 -6.52 3.76 -3.29
N TYR A 32 -7.71 3.68 -2.69
CA TYR A 32 -7.98 2.67 -1.67
C TYR A 32 -7.99 1.25 -2.23
N ALA A 33 -8.49 1.04 -3.46
CA ALA A 33 -8.40 -0.25 -4.13
C ALA A 33 -6.94 -0.70 -4.32
N TRP A 34 -6.07 0.22 -4.73
CA TRP A 34 -4.64 -0.04 -4.82
C TRP A 34 -4.01 -0.31 -3.45
N ALA A 35 -4.34 0.50 -2.44
CA ALA A 35 -3.77 0.37 -1.09
C ALA A 35 -4.14 -0.97 -0.45
N GLU A 36 -5.37 -1.42 -0.65
CA GLU A 36 -5.85 -2.73 -0.20
C GLU A 36 -5.10 -3.88 -0.89
N ALA A 37 -4.95 -3.81 -2.23
CA ALA A 37 -4.16 -4.80 -2.98
C ALA A 37 -2.69 -4.81 -2.55
N ALA A 38 -2.10 -3.64 -2.28
CA ALA A 38 -0.73 -3.51 -1.80
C ALA A 38 -0.57 -4.12 -0.40
N ARG A 39 -1.55 -3.92 0.49
CA ARG A 39 -1.59 -4.55 1.82
C ARG A 39 -1.64 -6.07 1.73
N ARG A 40 -2.53 -6.61 0.89
CA ARG A 40 -2.66 -8.06 0.69
C ARG A 40 -1.39 -8.69 0.13
N ARG A 41 -0.69 -8.03 -0.80
CA ARG A 41 0.60 -8.51 -1.31
C ARG A 41 1.69 -8.53 -0.24
N ARG A 42 1.73 -7.54 0.65
CA ARG A 42 2.66 -7.55 1.79
C ARG A 42 2.33 -8.68 2.76
N GLN A 43 1.04 -8.86 3.08
CA GLN A 43 0.60 -9.98 3.92
C GLN A 43 0.99 -11.32 3.32
N GLN A 44 0.79 -11.56 2.02
CA GLN A 44 1.22 -12.79 1.37
C GLN A 44 2.74 -13.00 1.35
N ALA A 45 3.51 -11.92 1.31
CA ALA A 45 4.97 -11.99 1.38
C ALA A 45 5.46 -12.28 2.81
N ASP A 46 4.79 -11.75 3.83
CA ASP A 46 5.02 -12.06 5.26
C ASP A 46 4.54 -13.47 5.63
N ASP A 47 3.43 -13.92 5.05
CA ASP A 47 2.85 -15.27 5.24
C ASP A 47 3.61 -16.35 4.46
N ALA A 48 4.62 -15.96 3.65
CA ALA A 48 5.57 -16.92 3.10
C ALA A 48 6.32 -17.55 4.29
N PRO A 49 6.11 -18.85 4.57
CA PRO A 49 6.62 -19.45 5.79
C PRO A 49 8.14 -19.35 5.78
N LEU A 50 8.67 -18.66 6.78
CA LEU A 50 10.00 -18.90 7.29
C LEU A 50 10.12 -20.41 7.45
N CYS A 51 10.88 -21.09 6.59
CA CYS A 51 11.24 -22.49 6.83
C CYS A 51 11.82 -22.57 8.24
N PRO A 52 11.27 -23.39 9.16
CA PRO A 52 11.98 -23.69 10.38
C PRO A 52 13.23 -24.47 9.96
N ALA A 53 14.40 -23.85 10.09
CA ALA A 53 15.68 -24.54 10.00
C ALA A 53 15.75 -25.52 11.18
N GLY A 54 15.26 -26.73 10.96
CA GLY A 54 15.17 -27.79 11.96
C GLY A 54 14.91 -29.12 11.28
N SER A 55 15.93 -29.66 10.60
CA SER A 55 16.12 -31.11 10.36
C SER A 55 17.41 -31.33 9.56
N ALA A 56 18.50 -31.64 10.26
CA ALA A 56 19.52 -32.64 9.91
C ALA A 56 20.66 -32.57 10.94
#